data_AF-M3XI93-F1
#
_entry.id   AF-M3XI93-F1
#
_cell.length_a   1.000
_cell.length_b   1.000
_cell.length_c   1.000
_cell.angle_alpha   90.00
_cell.angle_beta   90.00
_cell.angle_gamma   90.00
#
_symmetry.space_group_name_H-M   'P 1'
#
loop_
_entity.id
_entity.type
_entity.pdbx_description
1 polymer ?
#
loop_
_entity_poly.entity_id
_entity_poly.type
_entity_poly.pdbx_seq_one_letter_code
_entity_poly.pdbx_strand_id
1 'polypeptide(L)'
;MLNFSTLLGIATMYVRYKQLEALSLNESLIIKLNKAGLGLGMISCFGLCVVANFQKSTLIYMHVVGAALTFGIGGVYILVQTVISYKMQPHLHGKRIFWIRLALVLWCGASMLTMFVSSLMLYTRLPGVDLAKKLHWDPKEK
;
A
#
# COMPACT_ATOMS: atom_id res chain seq x y z
N MET A 1 -9.88 13.57 -3.06
CA MET A 1 -10.20 12.15 -3.33
C MET A 1 -9.50 11.20 -2.35
N LEU A 2 -8.18 11.31 -2.16
CA LEU A 2 -7.41 10.36 -1.33
C LEU A 2 -7.88 10.24 0.14
N ASN A 3 -8.33 11.33 0.77
CA ASN A 3 -8.91 11.26 2.13
C ASN A 3 -10.17 10.38 2.21
N PHE A 4 -11.06 10.43 1.19
CA PHE A 4 -12.21 9.53 1.12
C PHE A 4 -11.76 8.08 0.87
N SER A 5 -10.75 7.88 0.03
CA SER A 5 -10.15 6.56 -0.20
C SER A 5 -9.56 5.97 1.08
N THR A 6 -8.97 6.79 1.95
CA THR A 6 -8.49 6.37 3.27
C THR A 6 -9.63 5.83 4.13
N LEU A 7 -10.75 6.56 4.22
CA LEU A 7 -11.91 6.12 5.01
C LEU A 7 -12.49 4.80 4.50
N LEU A 8 -12.68 4.70 3.18
CA LEU A 8 -13.16 3.46 2.55
C LEU A 8 -12.15 2.31 2.71
N GLY A 9 -10.85 2.62 2.67
CA GLY A 9 -9.77 1.68 2.94
C GLY A 9 -9.88 1.09 4.34
N ILE A 10 -9.97 1.94 5.36
CA ILE A 10 -10.16 1.52 6.77
C ILE A 10 -11.40 0.63 6.91
N ALA A 11 -12.53 1.06 6.34
CA ALA A 11 -13.77 0.29 6.38
C ALA A 11 -13.58 -1.09 5.72
N THR A 12 -12.90 -1.16 4.58
CA THR A 12 -12.59 -2.40 3.87
C THR A 12 -11.70 -3.34 4.69
N MET A 13 -10.65 -2.81 5.33
CA MET A 13 -9.76 -3.61 6.19
C MET A 13 -10.51 -4.17 7.39
N TYR A 14 -11.39 -3.38 7.99
CA TYR A 14 -12.21 -3.80 9.13
C TYR A 14 -13.23 -4.88 8.73
N VAL A 15 -13.97 -4.68 7.63
CA VAL A 15 -14.90 -5.70 7.12
C VAL A 15 -14.16 -7.00 6.82
N ARG A 16 -12.99 -6.93 6.18
CA ARG A 16 -12.18 -8.11 5.89
C ARG A 16 -11.73 -8.82 7.18
N TYR A 17 -11.34 -8.07 8.20
CA TYR A 17 -10.97 -8.62 9.50
C TYR A 17 -12.15 -9.40 10.12
N LYS A 18 -13.35 -8.82 10.15
CA LYS A 18 -14.54 -9.47 10.71
C LYS A 18 -14.98 -10.69 9.90
N GLN A 19 -14.87 -10.64 8.57
CA GLN A 19 -15.13 -11.81 7.70
C GLN A 19 -14.20 -12.97 8.04
N LEU A 20 -12.90 -12.72 8.20
CA LEU A 20 -11.93 -13.76 8.54
C LEU A 20 -12.12 -14.27 9.97
N GLU A 21 -12.48 -13.39 10.91
CA GLU A 21 -12.80 -13.76 12.29
C GLU A 21 -14.01 -14.72 12.34
N ALA A 22 -15.06 -14.46 11.56
CA ALA A 22 -16.24 -15.32 11.50
C ALA A 22 -15.97 -16.69 10.85
N LEU A 23 -15.04 -16.75 9.88
CA LEU A 23 -14.73 -17.98 9.13
C LEU A 23 -13.64 -18.85 9.75
N SER A 24 -12.82 -18.32 10.67
CA SER A 24 -11.58 -18.97 11.13
C SER A 24 -11.63 -19.40 12.60
N LEU A 25 -12.73 -20.03 13.03
CA LEU A 25 -13.03 -20.29 14.44
C LEU A 25 -11.94 -21.10 15.19
N ASN A 26 -11.22 -22.01 14.52
CA ASN A 26 -10.28 -22.93 15.19
C ASN A 26 -8.81 -22.83 14.69
N GLU A 27 -8.50 -21.94 13.76
CA GLU A 27 -7.16 -21.85 13.15
C GLU A 27 -6.33 -20.73 13.77
N SER A 28 -5.60 -21.06 14.83
CA SER A 28 -4.84 -20.09 15.65
C SER A 28 -3.87 -19.21 14.85
N LEU A 29 -3.23 -19.77 13.81
CA LEU A 29 -2.32 -19.03 12.94
C LEU A 29 -3.07 -18.02 12.06
N ILE A 30 -4.24 -18.39 11.51
CA ILE A 30 -5.06 -17.49 10.69
C ILE A 30 -5.58 -16.34 11.54
N ILE A 31 -5.99 -16.59 12.78
CA ILE A 31 -6.44 -15.56 13.72
C ILE A 31 -5.31 -14.55 14.00
N LYS A 32 -4.08 -15.03 14.25
CA LYS A 32 -2.91 -14.17 14.47
C LYS A 32 -2.60 -13.33 13.22
N LEU A 33 -2.56 -13.95 12.05
CA LEU A 33 -2.32 -13.25 10.78
C LEU A 33 -3.44 -12.25 10.46
N ASN A 34 -4.69 -12.54 10.82
CA ASN A 34 -5.81 -11.64 10.62
C ASN A 34 -5.69 -10.37 11.48
N LYS A 35 -5.36 -10.52 12.77
CA LYS A 35 -5.10 -9.37 13.67
C LYS A 35 -3.91 -8.54 13.20
N ALA A 36 -2.81 -9.19 12.82
CA ALA A 36 -1.65 -8.51 12.25
C ALA A 36 -2.02 -7.78 10.94
N GLY A 37 -2.81 -8.43 10.07
CA GLY A 37 -3.32 -7.86 8.84
C GLY A 37 -4.16 -6.62 9.07
N LEU A 38 -5.04 -6.60 10.07
CA LEU A 38 -5.79 -5.39 10.43
C LEU A 38 -4.83 -4.24 10.80
N GLY A 39 -3.85 -4.49 11.66
CA GLY A 39 -2.85 -3.47 12.05
C GLY A 39 -2.08 -2.93 10.85
N LEU A 40 -1.57 -3.81 9.98
CA LEU A 40 -0.86 -3.43 8.75
C LEU A 40 -1.76 -2.60 7.81
N GLY A 41 -3.02 -3.02 7.64
CA GLY A 41 -3.99 -2.29 6.82
C GLY A 41 -4.28 -0.89 7.36
N MET A 42 -4.46 -0.74 8.67
CA MET A 42 -4.67 0.56 9.31
C MET A 42 -3.46 1.49 9.15
N ILE A 43 -2.24 0.97 9.34
CA ILE A 43 -0.99 1.74 9.14
C ILE A 43 -0.85 2.18 7.67
N SER A 44 -1.18 1.30 6.72
CA SER A 44 -1.15 1.64 5.29
C SER A 44 -2.16 2.74 4.95
N CYS A 45 -3.40 2.66 5.46
CA CYS A 45 -4.41 3.71 5.29
C CYS A 45 -3.98 5.04 5.96
N PHE A 46 -3.33 4.98 7.12
CA PHE A 46 -2.75 6.17 7.73
C PHE A 46 -1.69 6.81 6.82
N GLY A 47 -0.83 6.00 6.21
CA GLY A 47 0.10 6.46 5.16
C GLY A 47 -0.60 7.20 4.04
N LEU A 48 -1.75 6.69 3.56
CA LEU A 48 -2.52 7.33 2.49
C LEU A 48 -3.09 8.68 2.93
N CYS A 49 -3.51 8.78 4.19
CA CYS A 49 -3.89 10.06 4.80
C CYS A 49 -2.74 11.07 4.80
N VAL A 50 -1.53 10.63 5.16
CA VAL A 50 -0.34 11.50 5.14
C VAL A 50 -0.08 11.99 3.72
N VAL A 51 -0.06 11.10 2.72
CA VAL A 51 0.13 11.47 1.31
C VAL A 51 -0.95 12.46 0.83
N ALA A 52 -2.19 12.28 1.28
CA ALA A 52 -3.32 13.12 0.89
C ALA A 52 -3.23 14.55 1.41
N ASN A 53 -2.65 14.76 2.60
CA ASN A 53 -2.62 16.05 3.28
C ASN A 53 -1.27 16.76 3.17
N PHE A 54 -0.17 16.00 3.00
CA PHE A 54 1.18 16.56 2.83
C PHE A 54 1.62 16.47 1.37
N GLN A 55 1.47 17.60 0.67
CA GLN A 55 1.86 17.72 -0.73
C GLN A 55 3.38 17.64 -0.91
N LYS A 56 3.78 16.98 -2.01
CA LYS A 56 5.18 16.79 -2.42
C LYS A 56 5.95 18.11 -2.52
N SER A 57 5.31 19.17 -3.02
CA SER A 57 5.93 20.47 -3.28
C SER A 57 6.30 21.25 -2.02
N THR A 58 5.59 21.04 -0.92
CA THR A 58 5.79 21.80 0.33
C THR A 58 6.56 20.99 1.37
N LEU A 59 6.23 19.72 1.53
CA LEU A 59 6.79 18.86 2.58
C LEU A 59 7.13 17.46 2.04
N ILE A 60 8.15 17.40 1.18
CA ILE A 60 8.62 16.17 0.54
C ILE A 60 8.91 15.04 1.52
N TYR A 61 9.52 15.34 2.68
CA TYR A 61 9.86 14.32 3.67
C TYR A 61 8.60 13.60 4.20
N MET A 62 7.55 14.35 4.54
CA MET A 62 6.29 13.77 5.01
C MET A 62 5.59 13.00 3.89
N HIS A 63 5.64 13.51 2.66
CA HIS A 63 5.10 12.82 1.50
C HIS A 63 5.77 11.45 1.28
N VAL A 64 7.11 11.39 1.36
CA VAL A 64 7.87 10.14 1.20
C VAL A 64 7.59 9.16 2.33
N VAL A 65 7.49 9.63 3.58
CA VAL A 65 7.09 8.79 4.73
C VAL A 65 5.68 8.22 4.50
N GLY A 66 4.72 9.06 4.11
CA GLY A 66 3.37 8.63 3.78
C GLY A 66 3.34 7.59 2.67
N ALA A 67 4.13 7.79 1.60
CA ALA A 67 4.22 6.86 0.49
C ALA A 67 4.82 5.51 0.93
N ALA A 68 5.88 5.53 1.75
CA ALA A 68 6.49 4.32 2.30
C ALA A 68 5.52 3.53 3.17
N LEU A 69 4.74 4.20 4.03
CA LEU A 69 3.69 3.57 4.82
C LEU A 69 2.57 3.01 3.93
N THR A 70 2.11 3.78 2.95
CA THR A 70 1.02 3.36 2.05
C THR A 70 1.41 2.12 1.26
N PHE A 71 2.50 2.19 0.51
CA PHE A 71 2.88 1.16 -0.46
C PHE A 71 3.73 0.05 0.17
N GLY A 72 4.67 0.39 1.05
CA GLY A 72 5.51 -0.60 1.73
C GLY A 72 4.69 -1.47 2.67
N ILE A 73 4.07 -0.87 3.69
CA ILE A 73 3.24 -1.61 4.65
C ILE A 73 1.99 -2.19 3.96
N GLY A 74 1.41 -1.48 2.99
CA GLY A 74 0.32 -2.01 2.16
C GLY A 74 0.72 -3.25 1.36
N GLY A 75 1.93 -3.30 0.80
CA GLY A 75 2.47 -4.47 0.11
C GLY A 75 2.58 -5.68 1.06
N VAL A 76 3.09 -5.46 2.27
CA VAL A 76 3.13 -6.50 3.32
C VAL A 76 1.72 -6.96 3.69
N TYR A 77 0.75 -6.05 3.79
CA TYR A 77 -0.64 -6.42 4.04
C TYR A 77 -1.22 -7.34 2.94
N ILE A 78 -1.01 -7.02 1.66
CA ILE A 78 -1.51 -7.83 0.54
C ILE A 78 -0.82 -9.21 0.53
N LEU A 79 0.47 -9.28 0.87
CA LEU A 79 1.19 -10.55 1.07
C LEU A 79 0.55 -11.40 2.16
N VAL A 80 0.30 -10.83 3.34
CA VAL A 80 -0.38 -11.53 4.45
C VAL A 80 -1.77 -12.03 4.02
N GLN A 81 -2.56 -11.22 3.33
CA GLN A 81 -3.86 -11.63 2.80
C GLN A 81 -3.76 -12.75 1.76
N THR A 82 -2.68 -12.80 0.98
CA THR A 82 -2.41 -13.88 0.01
C THR A 82 -2.08 -15.18 0.73
N VAL A 83 -1.24 -15.13 1.78
CA VAL A 83 -0.91 -16.29 2.62
C VAL A 83 -2.14 -16.84 3.33
N ILE A 84 -2.98 -15.97 3.91
CA ILE A 84 -4.27 -16.39 4.51
C ILE A 84 -5.15 -17.08 3.45
N SER A 85 -5.25 -16.52 2.25
CA SER A 85 -6.04 -17.14 1.16
C SER A 85 -5.52 -18.50 0.72
N TYR A 86 -4.21 -18.72 0.75
CA TYR A 86 -3.62 -20.04 0.50
C TYR A 86 -3.99 -21.03 1.61
N LYS A 87 -3.86 -20.63 2.87
CA LYS A 87 -4.16 -21.49 4.03
C LYS A 87 -5.65 -21.84 4.17
N MET A 88 -6.55 -21.02 3.63
CA MET A 88 -7.99 -21.28 3.61
C MET A 88 -8.46 -22.21 2.49
N GLN A 89 -7.55 -22.71 1.64
CA GLN A 89 -7.87 -23.71 0.62
C GLN A 89 -7.80 -25.14 1.20
N PRO A 90 -8.58 -26.09 0.67
CA PRO A 90 -9.68 -25.94 -0.29
C PRO A 90 -11.05 -25.68 0.36
N HIS A 91 -11.15 -25.73 1.69
CA HIS A 91 -12.42 -25.83 2.42
C HIS A 91 -13.28 -24.55 2.40
N LEU A 92 -12.66 -23.36 2.35
CA LEU A 92 -13.40 -22.08 2.45
C LEU A 92 -13.27 -21.19 1.21
N HIS A 93 -12.12 -21.23 0.53
CA HIS A 93 -11.89 -20.43 -0.67
C HIS A 93 -11.44 -21.29 -1.85
N GLY A 94 -11.96 -20.97 -3.04
CA GLY A 94 -11.50 -21.56 -4.28
C GLY A 94 -10.06 -21.13 -4.65
N LYS A 95 -9.37 -21.97 -5.42
CA LYS A 95 -7.99 -21.71 -5.88
C LYS A 95 -7.82 -20.38 -6.62
N ARG A 96 -8.88 -19.93 -7.31
CA ARG A 96 -8.89 -18.68 -8.09
C ARG A 96 -8.58 -17.43 -7.26
N ILE A 97 -9.08 -17.35 -6.01
CA ILE A 97 -8.89 -16.17 -5.16
C ILE A 97 -7.42 -15.98 -4.79
N PHE A 98 -6.72 -17.08 -4.49
CA PHE A 98 -5.28 -17.05 -4.24
C PHE A 98 -4.50 -16.57 -5.45
N TRP A 99 -4.77 -17.11 -6.64
CA TRP A 99 -4.09 -16.68 -7.86
C TRP A 99 -4.31 -15.21 -8.20
N ILE A 100 -5.54 -14.70 -8.00
CA ILE A 100 -5.83 -13.27 -8.18
C ILE A 100 -5.01 -12.43 -7.19
N ARG A 101 -4.98 -12.81 -5.90
CA ARG A 101 -4.20 -12.08 -4.89
C ARG A 101 -2.71 -12.14 -5.14
N LEU A 102 -2.20 -13.28 -5.57
CA LEU A 102 -0.79 -13.45 -5.96
C LEU A 102 -0.43 -12.55 -7.15
N ALA A 103 -1.29 -12.48 -8.17
CA ALA A 103 -1.10 -11.58 -9.30
C ALA A 103 -1.06 -10.10 -8.85
N LEU A 104 -1.93 -9.70 -7.91
CA LEU A 104 -1.92 -8.35 -7.34
C LEU A 104 -0.64 -8.04 -6.56
N VAL A 105 -0.12 -9.00 -5.80
CA VAL A 105 1.18 -8.86 -5.10
C VAL A 105 2.29 -8.62 -6.12
N LEU A 106 2.37 -9.45 -7.18
CA LEU A 106 3.40 -9.33 -8.21
C LEU A 106 3.29 -8.01 -8.95
N TRP A 107 2.07 -7.59 -9.32
CA TRP A 107 1.81 -6.31 -9.95
C TRP A 107 2.24 -5.13 -9.06
N CYS A 108 1.88 -5.18 -7.77
CA CYS A 108 2.26 -4.16 -6.80
C CYS A 108 3.79 -4.08 -6.65
N GLY A 109 4.46 -5.22 -6.49
CA GLY A 109 5.92 -5.29 -6.39
C GLY A 109 6.63 -4.77 -7.63
N ALA A 110 6.18 -5.15 -8.84
CA ALA A 110 6.71 -4.64 -10.10
C ALA A 110 6.52 -3.12 -10.23
N SER A 111 5.35 -2.62 -9.85
CA SER A 111 5.05 -1.18 -9.87
C SER A 111 5.95 -0.40 -8.90
N MET A 112 6.14 -0.91 -7.68
CA MET A 112 7.02 -0.30 -6.69
C MET A 112 8.48 -0.29 -7.15
N LEU A 113 8.95 -1.39 -7.73
CA LEU A 113 10.31 -1.48 -8.28
C LEU A 113 10.51 -0.48 -9.43
N THR A 114 9.55 -0.39 -10.34
CA THR A 114 9.59 0.55 -11.47
C THR A 114 9.66 2.00 -10.97
N MET A 115 8.82 2.35 -9.99
CA MET A 115 8.84 3.68 -9.36
C MET A 115 10.19 3.97 -8.70
N PHE A 116 10.74 3.01 -7.96
CA PHE A 116 12.03 3.17 -7.30
C PHE A 116 13.17 3.38 -8.30
N VAL A 117 13.28 2.53 -9.32
CA VAL A 117 14.30 2.65 -10.38
C VAL A 117 14.17 3.98 -11.12
N SER A 118 12.95 4.36 -11.50
CA SER A 118 12.71 5.64 -12.20
C SER A 118 13.08 6.85 -11.34
N SER A 119 12.80 6.79 -10.04
CA SER A 119 13.19 7.85 -9.10
C SER A 119 14.71 7.95 -8.96
N LEU A 120 15.40 6.82 -8.82
CA LEU A 120 16.87 6.78 -8.76
C LEU A 120 17.51 7.33 -10.03
N MET A 121 17.00 6.94 -11.20
CA MET A 121 17.48 7.45 -12.48
C MET A 121 17.31 8.98 -12.58
N LEU A 122 16.16 9.50 -12.13
CA LEU A 122 15.89 10.93 -12.13
C LEU A 122 16.87 11.70 -11.21
N TYR A 123 17.08 11.22 -9.99
CA TYR A 123 17.99 11.87 -9.03
C TYR A 123 19.46 11.78 -9.43
N THR A 124 19.88 10.70 -10.11
CA THR A 124 21.27 10.54 -10.57
C THR A 124 21.58 11.33 -11.84
N ARG A 125 20.59 11.54 -12.72
CA ARG A 125 20.77 12.28 -13.98
C ARG A 125 20.67 13.80 -13.84
N LEU A 126 19.99 14.30 -12.80
CA LEU A 126 19.80 15.74 -12.56
C LEU A 126 20.24 16.14 -11.14
N PRO A 127 21.53 15.95 -10.78
CA PRO A 127 22.02 16.36 -9.47
C PRO A 127 21.93 17.89 -9.34
N GLY A 128 21.22 18.37 -8.33
CA GLY A 128 21.16 19.81 -7.99
C GLY A 128 20.03 20.62 -8.63
N VAL A 129 19.19 20.02 -9.50
CA VAL A 129 17.95 20.68 -9.94
C VAL A 129 16.92 20.58 -8.83
N ASP A 130 16.39 21.73 -8.39
CA ASP A 130 15.23 21.74 -7.50
C ASP A 130 13.98 21.28 -8.28
N LEU A 131 13.76 19.97 -8.28
CA LEU A 131 12.62 19.33 -8.94
C LEU A 131 11.28 19.87 -8.45
N ALA A 132 11.19 20.35 -7.19
CA ALA A 132 9.96 20.93 -6.68
C ALA A 132 9.67 22.25 -7.40
N LYS A 133 10.71 23.05 -7.67
CA LYS A 133 10.61 24.31 -8.40
C LYS A 133 10.25 24.12 -9.87
N LYS A 134 10.82 23.11 -10.54
CA LYS A 134 10.48 22.71 -11.92
C LYS A 134 9.05 22.19 -12.11
N LEU A 135 8.36 21.82 -11.02
CA LEU A 135 6.97 21.37 -11.09
C LEU A 135 6.00 22.54 -11.37
N HIS A 136 6.43 23.76 -11.07
CA HIS A 136 5.70 24.98 -11.35
C HIS A 136 6.34 25.66 -12.56
N TRP A 137 5.49 26.23 -13.43
CA TRP A 137 5.97 27.00 -14.58
C TRP A 137 6.66 28.28 -14.11
N ASP A 138 7.92 28.49 -14.53
CA ASP A 138 8.66 29.73 -14.30
C ASP A 138 8.68 30.56 -15.60
N PRO A 139 8.02 31.74 -15.65
CA PRO A 139 8.03 32.62 -16.82
C PRO A 139 9.43 33.08 -17.25
N LYS A 140 10.44 32.94 -16.38
CA LYS A 140 11.82 33.37 -16.63
C LYS A 140 12.71 32.25 -17.18
N GLU A 141 12.23 31.02 -17.22
CA GLU A 141 12.91 29.94 -17.93
C GLU A 141 12.73 30.14 -19.45
N LYS A 142 13.84 30.36 -20.17
CA LYS A 142 13.88 30.48 -21.63
C LYS A 142 13.80 29.11 -22.30
#